data_AF-A0A3B9KSV2-F1
#
_entry.id   AF-A0A3B9KSV2-F1
#
_cell.length_a   1.000
_cell.length_b   1.000
_cell.length_c   1.000
_cell.angle_alpha   90.00
_cell.angle_beta   90.00
_cell.angle_gamma   90.00
#
_symmetry.space_group_name_H-M   'P 1'
#
loop_
_entity.id
_entity.type
_entity.pdbx_description
1 polymer ?
#
loop_
_entity_poly.entity_id
_entity_poly.type
_entity_poly.pdbx_seq_one_letter_code
_entity_poly.pdbx_strand_id
1 'polypeptide(L)' 'LSSEGYLCDSAANGEEAMMCLEKSNYDLVITDLNMPIRNGMDLLKYISAYAP' A
#
# COMPACT_ATOMS: atom_id res chain seq x y z
N LEU A 1 -7.49 -3.23 -12.62
CA LEU A 1 -8.31 -2.94 -11.42
C LEU A 1 -9.28 -1.79 -11.70
N SER A 2 -8.81 -0.60 -12.08
CA SER A 2 -9.72 0.50 -12.43
C SER A 2 -10.64 0.20 -13.63
N SER A 3 -10.18 -0.56 -14.63
CA SER A 3 -11.00 -1.04 -15.75
C SER A 3 -12.14 -1.97 -15.33
N GLU A 4 -11.97 -2.64 -14.19
CA GLU A 4 -12.93 -3.58 -13.60
C GLU A 4 -13.86 -2.88 -12.58
N GLY A 5 -13.79 -1.55 -12.47
CA GLY A 5 -14.66 -0.75 -11.60
C GLY A 5 -14.15 -0.53 -10.17
N TYR A 6 -12.93 -0.94 -9.83
CA TYR A 6 -12.36 -0.70 -8.50
C TYR A 6 -11.76 0.70 -8.36
N LEU A 7 -11.98 1.34 -7.21
CA LEU A 7 -11.26 2.56 -6.82
C LEU A 7 -9.83 2.18 -6.43
N CYS A 8 -8.85 2.70 -7.16
CA CYS A 8 -7.45 2.32 -6.99
C CYS A 8 -6.58 3.56 -6.90
N ASP A 9 -5.70 3.57 -5.92
CA ASP A 9 -4.58 4.52 -5.85
C ASP A 9 -3.27 3.79 -6.14
N SER A 10 -2.28 4.53 -6.64
CA SER A 10 -0.95 4.01 -6.95
C SER A 10 0.12 4.76 -6.17
N ALA A 11 1.10 4.01 -5.66
CA ALA A 11 2.27 4.54 -4.97
C ALA A 11 3.55 3.99 -5.61
N ALA A 12 4.59 4.82 -5.72
CA ALA A 12 5.86 4.46 -6.36
C ALA A 12 6.84 3.73 -5.42
N ASN A 13 6.59 3.77 -4.10
CA ASN A 13 7.42 3.14 -3.08
C ASN A 13 6.61 2.93 -1.78
N GLY A 14 7.18 2.22 -0.81
CA GLY A 14 6.51 1.91 0.45
C GLY A 14 6.18 3.12 1.34
N GLU A 15 6.88 4.25 1.19
CA GLU A 15 6.60 5.46 1.98
C GLU A 15 5.39 6.22 1.44
N GLU A 16 5.28 6.39 0.12
CA GLU A 16 4.06 6.91 -0.51
C GLU A 16 2.84 6.03 -0.20
N ALA A 17 3.02 4.70 -0.22
CA ALA A 17 1.95 3.77 0.12
C ALA A 17 1.45 3.95 1.56
N MET A 18 2.34 4.19 2.53
CA MET A 18 1.94 4.48 3.91
C MET A 18 1.17 5.80 4.01
N MET A 19 1.59 6.85 3.30
CA MET A 19 0.85 8.11 3.28
C MET A 19 -0.56 7.95 2.69
N CYS A 20 -0.74 7.06 1.71
CA CYS A 20 -2.06 6.71 1.20
C CYS A 20 -2.89 6.00 2.26
N LEU A 21 -2.33 4.98 2.93
CA LEU A 21 -2.99 4.21 3.99
C LEU A 21 -3.40 5.05 5.20
N GLU A 22 -2.65 6.11 5.52
CA GLU A 22 -3.01 7.04 6.60
C GLU A 22 -4.18 7.95 6.24
N LYS A 23 -4.40 8.22 4.94
CA LYS A 23 -5.44 9.13 4.45
C LYS A 23 -6.75 8.43 4.11
N SER A 24 -6.67 7.15 3.73
CA SER A 24 -7.79 6.38 3.19
C SER A 24 -7.75 4.94 3.71
N ASN A 25 -8.93 4.36 3.91
CA ASN A 25 -9.05 2.94 4.19
C ASN A 25 -9.11 2.15 2.88
N TYR A 26 -8.34 1.07 2.78
CA TYR A 26 -8.30 0.18 1.63
C TYR A 26 -8.68 -1.24 2.04
N ASP A 27 -9.48 -1.90 1.21
CA ASP A 27 -9.85 -3.31 1.40
C ASP A 27 -8.75 -4.27 0.95
N LEU A 28 -7.87 -3.82 0.05
CA LEU A 28 -6.78 -4.62 -0.51
C LEU A 28 -5.57 -3.75 -0.83
N VAL A 29 -4.38 -4.22 -0.45
CA VAL A 29 -3.09 -3.64 -0.83
C VAL A 29 -2.29 -4.67 -1.62
N ILE A 30 -1.80 -4.26 -2.79
CA ILE A 30 -0.90 -5.06 -3.63
C ILE A 30 0.43 -4.31 -3.70
N THR A 31 1.53 -4.98 -3.35
CA THR A 31 2.86 -4.36 -3.28
C THR A 31 3.94 -5.28 -3.82
N ASP A 32 4.98 -4.68 -4.41
CA ASP A 32 6.21 -5.39 -4.77
C ASP A 32 7.11 -5.48 -3.52
N LEU A 33 7.73 -6.65 -3.30
CA LEU A 33 8.64 -6.85 -2.18
C LEU A 33 9.96 -6.09 -2.37
N ASN A 34 10.40 -5.86 -3.60
CA ASN A 34 11.68 -5.21 -3.91
C ASN A 34 11.45 -3.82 -4.54
N MET A 35 11.13 -2.85 -3.68
CA MET A 35 10.99 -1.44 -4.07
C MET A 35 12.15 -0.57 -3.51
N PRO A 36 12.52 0.52 -4.20
CA PRO A 36 13.46 1.52 -3.67
C PRO A 36 12.86 2.28 -2.47
N ILE A 37 13.73 2.93 -1.69
CA ILE A 37 13.41 3.75 -0.49
C ILE A 37 12.85 2.91 0.67
N ARG A 38 11.63 2.38 0.55
CA ARG A 38 11.00 1.49 1.53
C ARG A 38 10.33 0.33 0.80
N ASN A 39 10.71 -0.88 1.19
CA ASN A 39 10.33 -2.10 0.49
C ASN A 39 8.94 -2.61 0.91
N GLY A 40 8.39 -3.57 0.16
CA GLY A 40 7.06 -4.12 0.44
C GLY A 40 6.97 -4.88 1.75
N MET A 41 8.06 -5.48 2.25
CA MET A 41 8.05 -6.20 3.52
C MET A 41 7.84 -5.26 4.72
N ASP A 42 8.48 -4.09 4.69
CA ASP A 42 8.29 -3.05 5.71
C ASP A 42 6.87 -2.46 5.64
N LEU A 43 6.31 -2.32 4.43
CA LEU A 43 4.92 -1.94 4.24
C LEU A 43 3.95 -2.97 4.84
N LEU A 44 4.17 -4.27 4.59
CA LEU A 44 3.34 -5.34 5.15
C LEU A 44 3.36 -5.36 6.68
N LYS A 45 4.53 -5.17 7.29
CA LYS A 45 4.65 -5.06 8.77
C LYS A 45 3.93 -3.85 9.33
N TYR A 46 3.95 -2.72 8.62
CA TYR A 46 3.21 -1.54 9.02
C TYR A 46 1.71 -1.81 8.99
N ILE A 47 1.19 -2.38 7.90
CA ILE A 47 -0.23 -2.68 7.75
C ILE A 47 -0.72 -3.64 8.84
N SER A 48 0.02 -4.72 9.13
CA SER A 48 -0.37 -5.69 10.17
C SER A 48 -0.35 -5.11 11.59
N ALA A 49 0.44 -4.07 11.83
CA ALA A 49 0.43 -3.33 13.10
C ALA A 49 -0.70 -2.29 13.16
N TYR A 50 -1.13 -1.77 12.01
CA TYR A 50 -2.12 -0.68 11.90
C TYR A 50 -3.57 -1.19 11.86
N ALA A 51 -3.79 -2.37 11.27
CA ALA A 51 -5.11 -2.99 11.15
C ALA A 51 -4.99 -4.50 11.46
N PRO A 52 -5.52 -4.98 12.60
CA PRO A 52 -5.69 -6.41 12.85
C PRO A 52 -6.74 -7.05 11.95
#